data_AF-A0A135YSV4-F1
#
_entry.id   AF-A0A135YSV4-F1
#
_cell.length_a   1.000
_cell.length_b   1.000
_cell.length_c   1.000
_cell.angle_alpha   90.00
_cell.angle_beta   90.00
_cell.angle_gamma   90.00
#
_symmetry.space_group_name_H-M   'P 1'
#
loop_
_entity.id
_entity.type
_entity.pdbx_description
1 polymer ?
#
loop_
_entity_poly.entity_id
_entity_poly.type
_entity_poly.pdbx_seq_one_letter_code
_entity_poly.pdbx_strand_id
1 'polypeptide(L)'
;MKEIEKRELKVSYTKSGAGNVSSRITLPIKWTREMGLSQEFPAVLVSFDGEKIIIETNEEANEKYYYITITASNNNERINDGYDNAFFKNVSKSSVRKEFDSIDFEYVKNWLNADFDNAVVEMWQHSEDLIDPIAQKFFEKR
;
A
#
# COMPACT_ATOMS: atom_id res chain seq x y z
N MET A 1 15.16 -8.77 29.93
CA MET A 1 15.78 -8.39 28.64
C MET A 1 15.73 -9.61 27.73
N LYS A 2 15.28 -9.48 26.48
CA LYS A 2 15.40 -10.58 25.51
C LYS A 2 16.88 -10.78 25.18
N GLU A 3 17.32 -12.04 25.11
CA GLU A 3 18.65 -12.39 24.63
C GLU A 3 18.78 -12.06 23.13
N ILE A 4 19.96 -11.62 22.68
CA ILE A 4 20.20 -11.29 21.27
C ILE A 4 20.28 -12.60 20.48
N GLU A 5 19.26 -12.88 19.66
CA GLU A 5 19.30 -13.98 18.69
C GLU A 5 20.25 -13.60 17.54
N LYS A 6 21.25 -14.45 17.26
CA LYS A 6 22.18 -14.28 16.13
C LYS A 6 22.02 -15.43 15.14
N ARG A 7 22.11 -15.14 13.85
CA ARG A 7 22.15 -16.14 12.78
C ARG A 7 23.21 -15.77 11.76
N GLU A 8 23.98 -16.76 11.32
CA GLU A 8 24.88 -16.60 10.18
C GLU A 8 24.06 -16.67 8.89
N LEU A 9 24.09 -15.59 8.12
CA LEU A 9 23.38 -15.46 6.85
C LEU A 9 24.36 -15.15 5.73
N LYS A 10 24.01 -15.54 4.51
CA LYS A 10 24.81 -15.24 3.31
C LYS A 10 24.18 -14.10 2.53
N VAL A 11 25.02 -13.22 1.99
CA VAL A 11 24.61 -12.20 1.02
C VAL A 11 24.57 -12.85 -0.36
N SER A 12 23.42 -12.73 -1.02
CA SER A 12 23.25 -13.14 -2.40
C SER A 12 23.52 -11.97 -3.33
N TYR A 13 24.24 -12.21 -4.41
CA TYR A 13 24.54 -11.20 -5.43
C TYR A 13 23.87 -11.60 -6.74
N THR A 14 23.15 -10.67 -7.37
CA THR A 14 22.55 -10.88 -8.70
C THR A 14 23.05 -9.82 -9.67
N LYS A 15 23.32 -10.22 -10.92
CA LYS A 15 23.68 -9.30 -12.01
C LYS A 15 22.46 -9.06 -12.90
N SER A 16 22.21 -7.80 -13.22
CA SER A 16 21.25 -7.42 -14.25
C SER A 16 21.80 -7.69 -15.66
N GLY A 17 20.93 -7.74 -16.66
CA GLY A 17 21.34 -7.84 -18.07
C GLY A 17 22.22 -6.69 -18.56
N ALA A 18 22.18 -5.54 -17.88
CA ALA A 18 23.03 -4.37 -18.14
C ALA A 18 24.34 -4.37 -17.32
N GLY A 19 24.65 -5.43 -16.58
CA GLY A 19 25.90 -5.58 -15.84
C GLY A 19 25.89 -5.05 -14.39
N ASN A 20 24.86 -4.32 -13.96
CA ASN A 20 24.75 -3.85 -12.58
C ASN A 20 24.64 -5.03 -11.60
N VAL A 21 25.35 -4.97 -10.48
CA VAL A 21 25.31 -5.96 -9.40
C VAL A 21 24.43 -5.43 -8.27
N SER A 22 23.47 -6.24 -7.82
CA SER A 22 22.67 -5.96 -6.62
C SER A 22 22.91 -7.04 -5.55
N SER A 23 23.10 -6.64 -4.30
CA SER A 23 23.18 -7.52 -3.15
C SER A 23 21.83 -7.62 -2.43
N ARG A 24 21.51 -8.80 -1.89
CA ARG A 24 20.34 -9.05 -1.04
C ARG A 24 20.71 -9.98 0.11
N ILE A 25 20.10 -9.75 1.27
CA ILE A 25 20.10 -10.67 2.41
C ILE A 25 18.67 -11.09 2.70
N THR A 26 18.46 -12.38 2.96
CA THR A 26 17.14 -12.89 3.34
C THR A 26 17.02 -12.88 4.86
N LEU A 27 16.19 -11.98 5.39
CA LEU A 27 15.91 -11.93 6.83
C LEU A 27 15.00 -13.11 7.25
N PRO A 28 15.22 -13.70 8.43
CA PRO A 28 14.31 -14.70 8.98
C PRO A 28 12.89 -14.13 9.14
N ILE A 29 11.88 -14.84 8.61
CA ILE A 29 10.47 -14.42 8.68
C ILE A 29 9.97 -14.17 10.11
N LYS A 30 10.56 -14.87 11.10
CA LYS A 30 10.25 -14.67 12.52
C LYS A 30 10.65 -13.26 12.98
N TRP A 31 11.82 -12.78 12.58
CA TRP A 31 12.32 -11.46 12.99
C TRP A 31 11.49 -10.35 12.37
N THR A 32 11.20 -10.43 11.07
CA THR A 32 10.36 -9.43 10.40
C THR A 32 8.96 -9.37 11.01
N ARG A 33 8.36 -10.51 11.36
CA ARG A 33 7.08 -10.56 12.08
C ARG A 33 7.15 -9.97 13.49
N GLU A 34 8.21 -10.26 14.25
CA GLU A 34 8.41 -9.67 15.59
C GLU A 34 8.68 -8.16 15.53
N MET A 35 9.23 -7.67 14.42
CA MET A 35 9.35 -6.23 14.14
C MET A 35 8.02 -5.61 13.66
N GLY A 36 6.91 -6.37 13.60
CA GLY A 36 5.63 -5.87 13.12
C GLY A 36 5.57 -5.66 11.60
N LEU A 37 6.60 -6.06 10.86
CA LEU A 37 6.64 -5.97 9.40
C LEU A 37 5.75 -7.08 8.83
N SER A 38 4.63 -6.68 8.23
CA SER A 38 3.77 -7.56 7.45
C SER A 38 4.11 -7.45 5.96
N GLN A 39 3.49 -8.29 5.12
CA GLN A 39 3.58 -8.13 3.66
C GLN A 39 2.98 -6.78 3.21
N GLU A 40 2.07 -6.24 4.02
CA GLU A 40 1.37 -4.99 3.81
C GLU A 40 2.18 -3.78 4.31
N PHE A 41 2.96 -3.95 5.39
CA PHE A 41 3.78 -2.89 5.99
C PHE A 41 5.28 -3.27 6.07
N PRO A 42 5.99 -3.46 4.94
CA PRO A 42 7.37 -3.94 4.95
C PRO A 42 8.47 -2.86 5.03
N ALA A 43 8.16 -1.57 5.20
CA ALA A 43 9.19 -0.53 5.12
C ALA A 43 10.13 -0.55 6.33
N VAL A 44 11.42 -0.43 6.04
CA VAL A 44 12.50 -0.37 7.04
C VAL A 44 13.42 0.82 6.76
N LEU A 45 14.03 1.33 7.83
CA LEU A 45 15.16 2.24 7.76
C LEU A 45 16.44 1.40 7.81
N VAL A 46 17.37 1.67 6.89
CA VAL A 46 18.68 1.00 6.86
C VAL A 46 19.77 2.04 6.99
N SER A 47 20.61 1.92 8.02
CA SER A 47 21.75 2.80 8.26
C SER A 47 23.07 2.02 8.20
N PHE A 48 24.13 2.71 7.77
CA PHE A 48 25.48 2.15 7.69
C PHE A 48 26.47 3.16 8.28
N ASP A 49 27.21 2.73 9.30
CA ASP A 49 28.16 3.57 10.04
C ASP A 49 29.62 3.38 9.62
N GLY A 50 29.86 2.59 8.57
CA GLY A 50 31.21 2.21 8.11
C GLY A 50 31.65 0.82 8.59
N GLU A 51 31.01 0.25 9.62
CA GLU A 51 31.35 -1.06 10.18
C GLU A 51 30.18 -2.04 10.11
N LYS A 52 28.96 -1.58 10.43
CA LYS A 52 27.76 -2.41 10.52
C LYS A 52 26.58 -1.76 9.82
N ILE A 53 25.67 -2.63 9.37
CA ILE A 53 24.35 -2.24 8.87
C ILE A 53 23.34 -2.46 9.99
N ILE A 54 22.53 -1.45 10.28
CA ILE A 54 21.42 -1.53 11.23
C ILE A 54 20.12 -1.42 10.44
N ILE A 55 19.15 -2.27 10.78
CA ILE A 55 17.83 -2.32 10.13
C ILE A 55 16.77 -2.08 11.22
N GLU A 56 15.96 -1.06 11.02
CA GLU A 56 14.91 -0.62 11.95
C GLU A 56 13.58 -0.51 11.22
N THR A 57 12.45 -0.59 11.94
CA THR A 57 11.13 -0.33 11.36
C THR A 57 11.03 1.14 10.94
N ASN A 58 10.46 1.41 9.78
CA ASN A 58 10.11 2.78 9.40
C ASN A 58 8.63 3.02 9.73
N GLU A 59 8.35 3.45 10.97
CA GLU A 59 6.99 3.67 11.46
C GLU A 59 6.26 4.70 10.59
N GLU A 60 6.90 5.84 10.30
CA GLU A 60 6.31 6.89 9.47
C GLU A 60 5.89 6.39 8.08
N ALA A 61 6.73 5.58 7.43
CA ALA A 61 6.40 5.02 6.12
C ALA A 61 5.32 3.93 6.22
N ASN A 62 5.31 3.13 7.29
CA ASN A 62 4.35 2.06 7.48
C ASN A 62 2.98 2.57 7.96
N GLU A 63 2.89 3.69 8.66
CA GLU A 63 1.62 4.31 9.07
C GLU A 63 0.91 5.02 7.90
N LYS A 64 1.68 5.52 6.93
CA LYS A 64 1.14 6.19 5.74
C LYS A 64 0.66 5.17 4.71
N TYR A 65 -0.66 5.02 4.61
CA TYR A 65 -1.28 4.27 3.52
C TYR A 65 -2.38 5.10 2.85
N TYR A 66 -2.67 4.77 1.59
CA TYR A 66 -3.81 5.32 0.90
C TYR A 66 -4.88 4.26 0.78
N TYR A 67 -6.14 4.69 0.71
CA TYR A 67 -7.23 3.78 0.41
C TYR A 67 -8.24 4.44 -0.52
N ILE A 68 -8.93 3.64 -1.30
CA ILE A 68 -10.00 4.10 -2.19
C ILE A 68 -11.34 3.60 -1.66
N THR A 69 -12.32 4.49 -1.57
CA THR A 69 -13.70 4.15 -1.21
C THR A 69 -14.64 4.47 -2.36
N ILE A 70 -15.66 3.64 -2.52
CA ILE A 70 -16.71 3.84 -3.51
C ILE A 70 -18.06 3.97 -2.78
N THR A 71 -18.76 5.08 -3.05
CA THR A 71 -20.17 5.26 -2.67
C THR A 71 -20.98 5.43 -3.94
N ALA A 72 -21.91 4.53 -4.19
CA ALA A 72 -22.81 4.60 -5.34
C ALA A 72 -24.27 4.68 -4.90
N SER A 73 -25.14 5.09 -5.82
CA SER A 73 -26.58 4.96 -5.64
C SER A 73 -27.26 4.47 -6.91
N ASN A 74 -28.31 3.67 -6.71
CA ASN A 74 -29.15 3.11 -7.76
C ASN A 74 -30.60 3.21 -7.31
N ASN A 75 -31.49 3.81 -8.09
CA ASN A 75 -32.90 4.01 -7.76
C ASN A 75 -33.11 4.68 -6.38
N ASN A 76 -32.24 5.61 -6.00
CA ASN A 76 -32.15 6.28 -4.69
C ASN A 76 -31.75 5.37 -3.51
N GLU A 77 -31.40 4.11 -3.74
CA GLU A 77 -30.81 3.24 -2.73
C GLU A 77 -29.28 3.38 -2.73
N ARG A 78 -28.68 3.45 -1.54
CA ARG A 78 -27.24 3.61 -1.38
C ARG A 78 -26.55 2.25 -1.47
N ILE A 79 -25.57 2.15 -2.35
CA ILE A 79 -24.67 1.01 -2.50
C ILE A 79 -23.31 1.44 -1.93
N ASN A 80 -22.85 0.75 -0.90
CA ASN A 80 -21.54 0.99 -0.31
C ASN A 80 -20.58 -0.14 -0.66
N ASP A 81 -19.32 0.21 -0.77
CA ASP A 81 -18.23 -0.76 -0.81
C ASP A 81 -18.17 -1.58 0.50
N GLY A 82 -18.00 -2.89 0.37
CA GLY A 82 -17.70 -3.78 1.46
C GLY A 82 -16.22 -3.70 1.83
N TYR A 83 -15.79 -2.57 2.41
CA TYR A 83 -14.58 -2.30 3.21
C TYR A 83 -13.19 -2.92 2.89
N ASP A 84 -12.97 -3.78 1.88
CA ASP A 84 -11.81 -4.68 1.88
C ASP A 84 -10.80 -4.55 0.73
N ASN A 85 -11.07 -3.81 -0.36
CA ASN A 85 -10.38 -4.10 -1.63
C ASN A 85 -9.38 -3.08 -2.21
N ALA A 86 -9.07 -1.95 -1.56
CA ALA A 86 -8.08 -1.02 -2.11
C ALA A 86 -7.22 -0.30 -1.07
N PHE A 87 -6.43 -1.08 -0.31
CA PHE A 87 -5.39 -0.53 0.55
C PHE A 87 -4.05 -0.47 -0.20
N PHE A 88 -3.56 0.75 -0.45
CA PHE A 88 -2.25 0.99 -1.06
C PHE A 88 -1.24 1.38 0.02
N LYS A 89 -0.49 0.38 0.48
CA LYS A 89 0.48 0.51 1.58
C LYS A 89 1.91 0.55 1.04
N ASN A 90 2.76 1.42 1.58
CA ASN A 90 4.13 1.65 1.09
C ASN A 90 4.22 2.02 -0.41
N VAL A 91 3.12 2.54 -0.95
CA VAL A 91 3.02 3.03 -2.33
C VAL A 91 3.06 4.56 -2.31
N SER A 92 3.82 5.15 -3.22
CA SER A 92 3.87 6.61 -3.34
C SER A 92 2.49 7.19 -3.69
N LYS A 93 2.17 8.39 -3.20
CA LYS A 93 0.94 9.12 -3.58
C LYS A 93 0.71 9.15 -5.09
N SER A 94 1.77 9.37 -5.86
CA SER A 94 1.71 9.43 -7.33
C SER A 94 1.37 8.09 -7.97
N SER A 95 1.80 6.98 -7.38
CA SER A 95 1.46 5.65 -7.88
C SER A 95 0.00 5.33 -7.58
N VAL A 96 -0.47 5.60 -6.36
CA VAL A 96 -1.91 5.42 -6.01
C VAL A 96 -2.78 6.32 -6.87
N ARG A 97 -2.33 7.55 -7.13
CA ARG A 97 -3.05 8.49 -7.99
C ARG A 97 -3.23 7.97 -9.41
N LYS A 98 -2.24 7.28 -9.99
CA LYS A 98 -2.36 6.66 -11.32
C LYS A 98 -3.42 5.57 -11.35
N GLU A 99 -3.44 4.70 -10.33
CA GLU A 99 -4.47 3.67 -10.18
C GLU A 99 -5.85 4.33 -10.03
N PHE A 100 -5.97 5.32 -9.14
CA PHE A 100 -7.20 6.08 -8.94
C PHE A 100 -7.69 6.75 -10.24
N ASP A 101 -6.82 7.44 -10.98
CA ASP A 101 -7.18 8.10 -12.25
C ASP A 101 -7.55 7.09 -13.36
N SER A 102 -7.18 5.81 -13.21
CA SER A 102 -7.57 4.74 -14.15
C SER A 102 -8.94 4.13 -13.83
N ILE A 103 -9.52 4.43 -12.67
CA ILE A 103 -10.86 3.96 -12.29
C ILE A 103 -11.88 4.59 -13.23
N ASP A 104 -12.65 3.76 -13.90
CA ASP A 104 -13.74 4.17 -14.77
C ASP A 104 -15.07 3.57 -14.31
N PHE A 105 -16.13 3.89 -15.07
CA PHE A 105 -17.49 3.47 -14.78
C PHE A 105 -17.62 1.93 -14.72
N GLU A 106 -16.95 1.21 -15.63
CA GLU A 106 -17.02 -0.25 -15.72
C GLU A 106 -16.27 -0.91 -14.55
N TYR A 107 -15.13 -0.36 -14.16
CA TYR A 107 -14.39 -0.79 -12.98
C TYR A 107 -15.26 -0.68 -11.72
N VAL A 108 -15.98 0.43 -11.54
CA VAL A 108 -16.88 0.62 -10.40
C VAL A 108 -18.03 -0.40 -10.40
N LYS A 109 -18.63 -0.71 -11.55
CA LYS A 109 -19.67 -1.74 -11.67
C LYS A 109 -19.18 -3.10 -11.23
N ASN A 110 -17.98 -3.47 -11.71
CA ASN A 110 -17.36 -4.74 -11.40
C ASN A 110 -16.98 -4.84 -9.91
N TRP A 111 -16.46 -3.76 -9.32
CA TRP A 111 -16.15 -3.72 -7.89
C TRP A 111 -17.41 -3.92 -7.04
N LEU A 112 -18.45 -3.12 -7.29
CA LEU A 112 -19.68 -3.18 -6.50
C LEU A 112 -20.55 -4.40 -6.82
N ASN A 113 -20.22 -5.12 -7.91
CA ASN A 113 -21.03 -6.20 -8.46
C ASN A 113 -22.51 -5.77 -8.64
N ALA A 114 -22.72 -4.52 -9.09
CA ALA A 114 -24.02 -3.88 -9.19
C ALA A 114 -24.01 -2.73 -10.21
N ASP A 115 -25.16 -2.49 -10.85
CA ASP A 115 -25.40 -1.26 -11.61
C ASP A 115 -25.63 -0.08 -10.66
N PHE A 116 -25.38 1.14 -11.16
CA PHE A 116 -25.58 2.39 -10.41
C PHE A 116 -25.90 3.57 -11.35
N ASP A 117 -26.71 4.50 -10.85
CA ASP A 117 -27.04 5.76 -11.53
C ASP A 117 -25.89 6.77 -11.42
N ASN A 118 -25.28 6.81 -10.24
CA ASN A 118 -24.14 7.67 -9.93
C ASN A 118 -23.25 7.03 -8.87
N ALA A 119 -21.96 7.34 -8.95
CA ALA A 119 -20.97 6.92 -7.98
C ALA A 119 -19.95 8.02 -7.70
N VAL A 120 -19.47 8.06 -6.46
CA VAL A 120 -18.34 8.86 -6.03
C VAL A 120 -17.24 7.91 -5.60
N VAL A 121 -16.07 8.08 -6.19
CA VAL A 121 -14.85 7.34 -5.84
C VAL A 121 -13.92 8.33 -5.15
N GLU A 122 -13.46 8.00 -3.96
CA GLU A 122 -12.63 8.87 -3.14
C GLU A 122 -11.32 8.17 -2.82
N MET A 123 -10.20 8.88 -3.01
CA MET A 123 -8.88 8.45 -2.57
C MET A 123 -8.51 9.21 -1.30
N TRP A 124 -8.31 8.46 -0.23
CA TRP A 124 -7.95 8.93 1.09
C TRP A 124 -6.48 8.65 1.40
N GLN A 125 -5.91 9.47 2.28
CA GLN A 125 -4.63 9.20 2.91
C GLN A 125 -4.89 8.98 4.40
N HIS A 126 -4.42 7.84 4.93
CA HIS A 126 -4.37 7.64 6.36
C HIS A 126 -3.18 8.40 6.94
N SER A 127 -3.48 9.37 7.77
CA SER A 127 -2.54 10.14 8.60
C SER A 127 -3.26 10.59 9.87
N GLU A 128 -2.50 10.94 10.91
CA GLU A 128 -3.06 11.58 12.10
C GLU A 128 -3.82 12.87 11.76
N ASP A 129 -3.33 13.60 10.76
CA ASP A 129 -4.04 14.73 10.18
C ASP A 129 -5.14 14.26 9.22
N LEU A 130 -6.38 14.66 9.50
CA LEU A 130 -7.50 14.49 8.58
C LEU A 130 -7.30 15.40 7.36
N ILE A 131 -6.93 14.81 6.23
CA ILE A 131 -6.81 15.50 4.94
C ILE A 131 -8.05 15.14 4.10
N ASP A 132 -8.66 16.16 3.47
CA ASP A 132 -9.78 15.94 2.55
C ASP A 132 -9.39 14.97 1.41
N PRO A 133 -10.29 14.05 1.03
CA PRO A 133 -10.01 13.08 -0.02
C PRO A 133 -9.99 13.73 -1.40
N ILE A 134 -9.32 13.07 -2.33
CA ILE A 134 -9.45 13.38 -3.75
C ILE A 134 -10.64 12.58 -4.30
N ALA A 135 -11.63 13.26 -4.90
CA ALA A 135 -12.85 12.62 -5.39
C ALA A 135 -12.97 12.63 -6.93
N GLN A 136 -13.53 11.56 -7.49
CA GLN A 136 -14.02 11.42 -8.86
C GLN A 136 -15.50 11.09 -8.85
N LYS A 137 -16.27 11.66 -9.78
CA LYS A 137 -17.72 11.44 -9.89
C LYS A 137 -18.06 10.80 -11.21
N PHE A 138 -18.87 9.74 -11.14
CA PHE A 138 -19.37 8.99 -12.27
C PHE A 138 -20.89 9.11 -12.34
N PHE A 139 -21.40 9.23 -13.55
CA PHE A 139 -22.83 9.30 -13.84
C PHE A 139 -23.12 8.37 -15.00
N GLU A 140 -24.23 7.64 -14.91
CA GLU A 140 -24.73 6.93 -16.07
C GLU A 140 -25.10 7.94 -17.16
N LYS A 141 -24.57 7.75 -18.37
CA LYS A 141 -24.97 8.56 -19.52
C LYS A 141 -26.39 8.16 -19.91
N ARG A 142 -27.34 9.04 -19.61
CA ARG A 142 -28.69 8.99 -20.18
C ARG A 142 -28.67 9.18 -21.70
#